data_AF-G7WQ01-F1
#
_entry.id   AF-G7WQ01-F1
#
_cell.length_a   1.000
_cell.length_b   1.000
_cell.length_c   1.000
_cell.angle_alpha   90.00
_cell.angle_beta   90.00
_cell.angle_gamma   90.00
#
_symmetry.space_group_name_H-M   'P 1'
#
loop_
_entity.id
_entity.type
_entity.pdbx_description
1 polymer ?
#
loop_
_entity_poly.entity_id
_entity_poly.type
_entity_poly.pdbx_seq_one_letter_code
_entity_poly.pdbx_strand_id
1 'polypeptide(L)'
;MEATNPGAKVPSKDPIPAETKRRLDRCIELLEEAYGLPRRRGDDPVDLLVQTILSQNTTSANTHRAFESLKRAYPAYQALLSAPDEEVAGLIRCGGLANIKTRRIKEALAMIQERQRERRRREEERGEEMEGEKRMKWARGRRQEGRSG
;
A
#
# COMPACT_ATOMS: atom_id res chain seq x y z
N MET A 1 0.19 -19.49 -6.37
CA MET A 1 1.14 -19.57 -7.49
C MET A 1 2.09 -18.39 -7.38
N GLU A 2 3.25 -18.63 -6.79
CA GLU A 2 4.24 -17.63 -6.43
C GLU A 2 5.19 -17.44 -7.61
N ALA A 3 5.14 -16.27 -8.25
CA ALA A 3 6.09 -15.92 -9.30
C ALA A 3 7.40 -15.46 -8.63
N THR A 4 8.20 -16.42 -8.16
CA THR A 4 9.58 -16.16 -7.73
C THR A 4 10.44 -15.94 -8.97
N ASN A 5 11.09 -14.79 -9.06
CA ASN A 5 12.03 -14.46 -10.13
C ASN A 5 13.32 -15.29 -9.93
N PRO A 6 13.58 -16.34 -10.72
CA PRO A 6 14.62 -17.33 -10.42
C PRO A 6 16.05 -16.82 -10.64
N GLY A 7 16.22 -15.58 -11.12
CA GLY A 7 17.53 -14.94 -11.36
C GLY A 7 17.90 -13.79 -10.42
N ALA A 8 17.04 -13.43 -9.46
CA ALA A 8 17.36 -12.36 -8.51
C ALA A 8 18.39 -12.85 -7.48
N LYS A 9 19.68 -12.50 -7.67
CA LYS A 9 20.69 -12.69 -6.62
C LYS A 9 20.23 -11.97 -5.36
N VAL A 10 20.06 -12.72 -4.28
CA VAL A 10 19.89 -12.14 -2.94
C VAL A 10 21.14 -11.29 -2.67
N PRO A 11 21.02 -10.01 -2.31
CA PRO A 11 22.18 -9.18 -2.06
C PRO A 11 23.02 -9.79 -0.93
N SER A 12 24.33 -9.98 -1.18
CA SER A 12 25.25 -10.49 -0.16
C SER A 12 25.23 -9.56 1.07
N LYS A 13 25.36 -10.14 2.26
CA LYS A 13 25.54 -9.39 3.52
C LYS A 13 26.96 -8.82 3.66
N ASP A 14 27.87 -9.22 2.78
CA ASP A 14 29.24 -8.72 2.79
C ASP A 14 29.27 -7.22 2.46
N PRO A 15 30.18 -6.45 3.08
CA PRO A 15 30.34 -5.04 2.77
C PRO A 15 30.70 -4.86 1.29
N ILE A 16 30.03 -3.90 0.65
CA ILE A 16 30.27 -3.52 -0.74
C ILE A 16 31.74 -3.10 -0.88
N PRO A 17 32.53 -3.69 -1.81
CA PRO A 17 33.92 -3.30 -2.01
C PRO A 17 34.07 -1.78 -2.23
N ALA A 18 35.13 -1.18 -1.66
CA ALA A 18 35.32 0.26 -1.67
C ALA A 18 35.35 0.86 -3.09
N GLU A 19 35.85 0.11 -4.06
CA GLU A 19 35.84 0.51 -5.46
C GLU A 19 34.44 0.53 -6.08
N THR A 20 33.61 -0.48 -5.79
CA THR A 20 32.20 -0.51 -6.20
C THR A 20 31.43 0.66 -5.59
N LYS A 21 31.68 0.97 -4.31
CA LYS A 21 31.09 2.14 -3.66
C LYS A 21 31.49 3.44 -4.36
N ARG A 22 32.78 3.65 -4.64
CA ARG A 22 33.26 4.83 -5.39
C ARG A 22 32.59 4.99 -6.76
N ARG A 23 32.40 3.89 -7.48
CA ARG A 23 31.69 3.90 -8.78
C ARG A 23 30.21 4.25 -8.63
N LEU A 24 29.54 3.70 -7.61
CA LEU A 24 28.14 4.04 -7.31
C LEU A 24 27.99 5.52 -6.96
N ASP A 25 28.84 6.04 -6.07
CA ASP A 25 28.84 7.44 -5.67
C ASP A 25 29.01 8.34 -6.92
N ARG A 26 29.96 8.00 -7.81
CA ARG A 26 30.16 8.74 -9.07
C ARG A 26 28.94 8.69 -10.01
N CYS A 27 28.29 7.53 -10.12
CA CYS A 27 27.06 7.43 -10.91
C CYS A 27 25.94 8.28 -10.33
N ILE A 28 25.79 8.31 -9.01
CA ILE A 28 24.78 9.12 -8.33
C ILE A 28 25.04 10.61 -8.61
N GLU A 29 26.27 11.08 -8.42
CA GLU A 29 26.65 12.48 -8.73
C GLU A 29 26.27 12.88 -10.16
N LEU A 30 26.63 12.05 -11.15
CA LEU A 30 26.34 12.33 -12.56
C LEU A 30 24.83 12.35 -12.85
N LEU A 31 24.06 11.48 -12.21
CA LEU A 31 22.61 11.44 -12.37
C LEU A 31 21.94 12.63 -11.67
N GLU A 32 22.41 13.03 -10.50
CA GLU A 32 21.91 14.20 -9.77
C GLU A 32 22.24 15.50 -10.52
N GLU A 33 23.42 15.60 -11.14
CA GLU A 33 23.79 16.74 -11.98
C GLU A 33 22.90 16.82 -13.24
N ALA A 34 22.66 15.69 -13.91
CA ALA A 34 21.91 15.65 -15.16
C ALA A 34 20.38 15.78 -14.99
N TYR A 35 19.82 15.21 -13.92
CA TYR A 35 18.36 15.08 -13.73
C TYR A 35 17.83 15.76 -12.46
N GLY A 36 18.73 16.27 -11.60
CA GLY A 36 18.38 16.80 -10.29
C GLY A 36 18.08 15.71 -9.25
N LEU A 37 17.84 16.13 -8.01
CA LEU A 37 17.42 15.22 -6.95
C LEU A 37 16.00 14.69 -7.20
N PRO A 38 15.77 13.37 -7.05
CA PRO A 38 14.45 12.79 -7.20
C PRO A 38 13.50 13.37 -6.15
N ARG A 39 12.43 14.03 -6.61
CA ARG A 39 11.38 14.55 -5.73
C ARG A 39 10.54 13.38 -5.21
N ARG A 40 10.48 13.22 -3.88
CA ARG A 40 9.48 12.35 -3.25
C ARG A 40 8.10 12.94 -3.52
N ARG A 41 7.22 12.16 -4.16
CA ARG A 41 5.81 12.52 -4.29
C ARG A 41 5.09 12.11 -3.01
N GLY A 42 4.32 13.02 -2.44
CA GLY A 42 3.47 12.78 -1.27
C GLY A 42 2.13 12.17 -1.64
N ASP A 43 2.10 11.31 -2.65
CA ASP A 43 0.86 10.73 -3.17
C ASP A 43 0.26 9.78 -2.11
N ASP A 44 -1.08 9.73 -2.04
CA ASP A 44 -1.78 8.73 -1.23
C ASP A 44 -1.29 7.32 -1.62
N PRO A 45 -0.91 6.45 -0.67
CA PRO A 45 -0.34 5.14 -1.00
C PRO A 45 -1.25 4.25 -1.85
N VAL A 46 -2.57 4.41 -1.72
CA VAL A 46 -3.53 3.67 -2.56
C VAL A 46 -3.56 4.26 -3.97
N ASP A 47 -3.47 5.59 -4.11
CA ASP A 47 -3.42 6.26 -5.41
C ASP A 47 -2.16 5.82 -6.16
N LEU A 48 -1.02 5.76 -5.45
CA LEU A 48 0.24 5.28 -6.00
C LEU A 48 0.16 3.81 -6.45
N LEU A 49 -0.50 2.95 -5.68
CA LEU A 49 -0.71 1.55 -6.06
C LEU A 49 -1.55 1.44 -7.34
N VAL A 50 -2.65 2.18 -7.43
CA VAL A 50 -3.51 2.19 -8.63
C VAL A 50 -2.73 2.71 -9.84
N GLN A 51 -2.00 3.81 -9.71
CA GLN A 51 -1.13 4.34 -10.76
C GLN A 51 -0.06 3.33 -11.20
N THR A 52 0.51 2.59 -10.26
CA THR A 52 1.51 1.54 -10.54
C THR A 52 0.92 0.37 -11.32
N ILE A 53 -0.32 -0.04 -11.03
CA ILE A 53 -1.00 -1.07 -11.82
C ILE A 53 -1.31 -0.54 -13.22
N LEU A 54 -1.75 0.72 -13.31
CA LEU A 54 -2.06 1.36 -14.60
C LEU A 54 -0.83 1.53 -15.48
N SER A 55 0.35 1.77 -14.90
CA SER A 55 1.60 2.03 -15.65
C SER A 55 2.16 0.80 -16.39
N GLN A 56 1.72 -0.40 -16.02
CA GLN A 56 2.20 -1.64 -16.64
C GLN A 56 1.87 -1.67 -18.14
N ASN A 57 2.88 -1.90 -18.99
CA ASN A 57 2.73 -1.96 -20.45
C ASN A 57 2.03 -0.72 -21.06
N THR A 58 2.27 0.47 -20.51
CA THR A 58 1.68 1.71 -21.02
C THR A 58 2.61 2.91 -20.85
N THR A 59 2.27 4.03 -21.49
CA THR A 59 3.06 5.27 -21.39
C THR A 59 2.69 6.08 -20.16
N SER A 60 3.58 6.95 -19.69
CA SER A 60 3.29 7.87 -18.57
C SER A 60 2.04 8.72 -18.83
N ALA A 61 1.89 9.24 -20.06
CA ALA A 61 0.72 10.02 -20.47
C ALA A 61 -0.58 9.21 -20.42
N ASN A 62 -0.57 7.94 -20.83
CA ASN A 62 -1.74 7.06 -20.74
C ASN A 62 -2.08 6.68 -19.31
N THR A 63 -1.05 6.42 -18.49
CA THR A 63 -1.19 6.16 -17.06
C THR A 63 -1.91 7.30 -16.38
N HIS A 64 -1.41 8.53 -16.59
CA HIS A 64 -1.98 9.72 -15.97
C HIS A 64 -3.43 9.94 -16.43
N ARG A 65 -3.71 9.87 -17.74
CA ARG A 65 -5.08 10.01 -18.28
C ARG A 65 -6.05 8.96 -17.74
N ALA A 66 -5.64 7.70 -17.67
CA ALA A 66 -6.46 6.63 -17.11
C ALA A 66 -6.74 6.85 -15.62
N PHE A 67 -5.72 7.26 -14.86
CA PHE A 67 -5.84 7.51 -13.42
C PHE A 67 -6.77 8.71 -13.14
N GLU A 68 -6.59 9.83 -13.83
CA GLU A 68 -7.49 11.00 -13.73
C GLU A 68 -8.93 10.64 -14.07
N SER A 69 -9.14 9.78 -15.08
CA SER A 69 -10.48 9.31 -15.46
C SER A 69 -11.12 8.47 -14.36
N LEU A 70 -10.36 7.57 -13.71
CA LEU A 70 -10.84 6.83 -12.54
C LEU A 70 -11.17 7.75 -11.38
N LYS A 71 -10.28 8.68 -11.02
CA LYS A 71 -10.49 9.56 -9.85
C LYS A 71 -11.66 10.50 -10.03
N ARG A 72 -11.91 10.96 -11.26
CA ARG A 72 -13.08 11.78 -11.57
C ARG A 72 -14.39 10.99 -11.42
N ALA A 73 -14.43 9.74 -11.89
CA ALA A 73 -15.62 8.90 -11.78
C ALA A 73 -15.83 8.34 -10.36
N TYR A 74 -14.74 7.97 -9.69
CA TYR A 74 -14.74 7.34 -8.38
C TYR A 74 -13.72 8.01 -7.45
N PRO A 75 -14.08 9.14 -6.80
CA PRO A 75 -13.19 9.84 -5.87
C PRO A 75 -12.80 8.98 -4.66
N ALA A 76 -13.70 8.10 -4.22
CA ALA A 76 -13.49 7.15 -3.14
C ALA A 76 -13.32 5.73 -3.68
N TYR A 77 -12.30 5.01 -3.18
CA TYR A 77 -12.02 3.65 -3.65
C TYR A 77 -13.11 2.63 -3.33
N GLN A 78 -13.92 2.88 -2.30
CA GLN A 78 -15.08 2.05 -2.00
C GLN A 78 -16.08 2.07 -3.16
N ALA A 79 -16.28 3.24 -3.80
CA ALA A 79 -17.13 3.35 -4.98
C ALA A 79 -16.51 2.63 -6.18
N LEU A 80 -15.19 2.77 -6.38
CA LEU A 80 -14.47 2.04 -7.44
C LEU A 80 -14.56 0.51 -7.25
N LEU A 81 -14.50 0.02 -6.01
CA LEU A 81 -14.60 -1.41 -5.70
C LEU A 81 -15.99 -1.97 -6.01
N SER A 82 -17.05 -1.17 -5.79
CA SER A 82 -18.43 -1.54 -6.06
C SER A 82 -18.88 -1.32 -7.51
N ALA A 83 -18.11 -0.57 -8.31
CA ALA A 83 -18.43 -0.27 -9.70
C ALA A 83 -18.43 -1.52 -10.60
N PRO A 84 -19.22 -1.57 -11.69
CA PRO A 84 -19.13 -2.62 -12.69
C PRO A 84 -17.76 -2.68 -13.36
N ASP A 85 -17.24 -3.89 -13.63
CA ASP A 85 -15.91 -4.07 -14.22
C ASP A 85 -15.83 -3.45 -15.62
N GLU A 86 -16.90 -3.54 -16.40
CA GLU A 86 -16.98 -3.00 -17.76
C GLU A 86 -16.88 -1.46 -17.77
N GLU A 87 -17.47 -0.80 -16.77
CA GLU A 87 -17.43 0.66 -16.63
C GLU A 87 -16.01 1.11 -16.29
N VAL A 88 -15.40 0.46 -15.29
CA VAL A 88 -14.01 0.72 -14.89
C VAL A 88 -13.04 0.46 -16.04
N ALA A 89 -13.21 -0.66 -16.76
CA ALA A 89 -12.40 -0.99 -17.94
C ALA A 89 -12.59 0.03 -19.08
N GLY A 90 -13.81 0.58 -19.24
CA GLY A 90 -14.09 1.67 -20.15
C GLY A 90 -13.26 2.92 -19.84
N LEU A 91 -13.21 3.33 -18.57
CA LEU A 91 -12.48 4.53 -18.12
C LEU A 91 -10.97 4.43 -18.33
N ILE A 92 -10.39 3.24 -18.20
CA ILE A 92 -8.94 3.03 -18.30
C ILE A 92 -8.49 2.45 -19.64
N ARG A 93 -9.38 2.40 -20.64
CA ARG A 93 -9.11 1.77 -21.94
C ARG A 93 -7.86 2.31 -22.63
N CYS A 94 -7.57 3.61 -22.47
CA CYS A 94 -6.38 4.25 -23.02
C CYS A 94 -5.06 3.68 -22.46
N GLY A 95 -5.10 3.03 -21.29
CA GLY A 95 -3.95 2.40 -20.64
C GLY A 95 -3.57 1.04 -21.23
N GLY A 96 -4.41 0.44 -22.08
CA GLY A 96 -4.20 -0.93 -22.60
C GLY A 96 -4.41 -2.00 -21.53
N LEU A 97 -4.74 -3.24 -21.95
CA LEU A 97 -5.05 -4.37 -21.07
C LEU A 97 -6.12 -4.05 -20.00
N ALA A 98 -7.11 -3.23 -20.38
CA ALA A 98 -8.05 -2.61 -19.45
C ALA A 98 -8.75 -3.62 -18.53
N ASN A 99 -9.32 -4.69 -19.08
CA ASN A 99 -10.01 -5.71 -18.30
C ASN A 99 -9.09 -6.38 -17.25
N ILE A 100 -7.83 -6.67 -17.62
CA ILE A 100 -6.85 -7.27 -16.70
C ILE A 100 -6.49 -6.27 -15.60
N LYS A 101 -6.28 -5.01 -15.95
CA LYS A 101 -5.94 -3.95 -15.00
C LYS A 101 -7.10 -3.65 -14.05
N THR A 102 -8.34 -3.59 -14.55
CA THR A 102 -9.55 -3.44 -13.73
C THR A 102 -9.60 -4.52 -12.67
N ARG A 103 -9.50 -5.79 -13.06
CA ARG A 103 -9.52 -6.91 -12.11
C ARG A 103 -8.43 -6.77 -11.06
N ARG A 104 -7.18 -6.50 -11.48
CA ARG A 104 -6.03 -6.32 -10.56
C ARG A 104 -6.22 -5.17 -9.58
N ILE A 105 -6.77 -4.05 -10.04
CA ILE A 105 -7.06 -2.90 -9.18
C ILE A 105 -8.08 -3.29 -8.11
N LYS A 106 -9.20 -3.90 -8.51
CA LYS A 106 -10.27 -4.29 -7.57
C LYS A 106 -9.81 -5.35 -6.58
N GLU A 107 -9.05 -6.36 -7.03
CA GLU A 107 -8.44 -7.37 -6.17
C GLU A 107 -7.53 -6.72 -5.10
N ALA A 108 -6.65 -5.81 -5.51
CA ALA A 108 -5.75 -5.12 -4.59
C ALA A 108 -6.51 -4.25 -3.57
N LEU A 109 -7.53 -3.52 -4.01
CA LEU A 109 -8.37 -2.70 -3.12
C LEU A 109 -9.18 -3.56 -2.14
N ALA A 110 -9.72 -4.70 -2.59
CA ALA A 110 -10.41 -5.65 -1.73
C ALA A 110 -9.49 -6.18 -0.62
N MET A 111 -8.27 -6.59 -0.97
CA MET A 111 -7.27 -7.07 0.00
C MET A 111 -6.91 -6.00 1.03
N ILE A 112 -6.75 -4.74 0.60
CA ILE A 112 -6.50 -3.61 1.51
C ILE A 112 -7.68 -3.45 2.46
N GLN A 113 -8.91 -3.42 1.95
CA GLN A 113 -10.11 -3.25 2.76
C GLN A 113 -10.27 -4.38 3.79
N GLU A 114 -10.02 -5.63 3.40
CA GLU A 114 -10.06 -6.79 4.28
C GLU A 114 -9.03 -6.68 5.41
N ARG A 115 -7.77 -6.39 5.09
CA ARG A 115 -6.72 -6.22 6.10
C ARG A 115 -7.01 -5.09 7.09
N GLN A 116 -7.62 -3.99 6.62
CA GLN A 116 -8.01 -2.88 7.49
C GLN A 116 -9.15 -3.30 8.43
N ARG A 117 -10.13 -4.08 7.95
CA ARG A 117 -11.22 -4.63 8.77
C ARG A 117 -10.69 -5.58 9.84
N GLU A 118 -9.78 -6.48 9.47
CA GLU A 118 -9.16 -7.38 10.44
C GLU A 118 -8.34 -6.63 11.49
N ARG A 119 -7.57 -5.61 11.09
CA ARG A 119 -6.78 -4.83 12.03
C ARG A 119 -7.68 -4.13 13.05
N ARG A 120 -8.77 -3.52 12.58
CA ARG A 120 -9.76 -2.88 13.44
C ARG A 120 -10.38 -3.87 14.43
N ARG A 121 -10.80 -5.06 13.98
CA ARG A 121 -11.34 -6.11 14.84
C ARG A 121 -10.35 -6.49 15.95
N ARG A 122 -9.08 -6.71 15.60
CA ARG A 122 -8.02 -7.02 16.58
C ARG A 122 -7.79 -5.88 17.57
N GLU A 123 -7.89 -4.63 17.13
CA GLU A 123 -7.77 -3.45 18.00
C GLU A 123 -8.96 -3.37 18.98
N GLU A 124 -10.18 -3.65 18.53
CA GLU A 124 -11.40 -3.70 19.34
C GLU A 124 -11.32 -4.81 20.41
N GLU A 125 -10.98 -6.04 20.02
CA GLU A 125 -10.82 -7.19 20.93
C GLU A 125 -9.79 -6.91 22.04
N ARG A 126 -8.64 -6.31 21.68
CA ARG A 126 -7.61 -5.91 22.66
C ARG A 126 -8.09 -4.80 23.60
N GLY A 127 -8.94 -3.90 23.12
CA GLY A 127 -9.54 -2.85 23.93
C GLY A 127 -10.46 -3.43 25.01
N GLU A 128 -11.32 -4.36 24.63
CA GLU A 128 -12.25 -5.05 25.54
C GLU A 128 -11.53 -5.90 26.59
N GLU A 129 -10.47 -6.61 26.19
CA GLU A 129 -9.63 -7.39 27.10
C GLU A 129 -8.99 -6.50 28.17
N MET A 130 -8.36 -5.39 27.75
CA MET A 130 -7.77 -4.42 28.68
C MET A 130 -8.81 -3.81 29.63
N GLU A 131 -10.02 -3.54 29.16
CA GLU A 131 -11.08 -2.99 30.00
C GLU A 131 -11.63 -4.04 30.99
N GLY A 132 -11.76 -5.30 30.57
CA GLY A 132 -12.09 -6.43 31.42
C GLY A 132 -11.06 -6.65 32.53
N GLU A 133 -9.77 -6.63 32.18
CA GLU A 133 -8.68 -6.71 33.15
C GLU A 133 -8.68 -5.54 34.15
N LYS A 134 -8.88 -4.30 33.67
CA LYS A 134 -9.03 -3.13 34.53
C LYS A 134 -10.21 -3.26 35.48
N ARG A 135 -11.38 -3.71 34.99
CA ARG A 135 -12.59 -3.96 35.80
C ARG A 135 -12.33 -5.04 36.86
N MET A 136 -11.65 -6.12 36.51
CA MET A 136 -11.27 -7.17 37.47
C MET A 136 -10.26 -6.68 38.50
N LYS A 137 -9.27 -5.88 38.09
CA LYS A 137 -8.28 -5.28 38.99
C LYS A 137 -8.96 -4.32 39.99
N TRP A 138 -9.87 -3.47 39.51
CA TRP A 138 -10.71 -2.61 40.35
C TRP A 138 -11.60 -3.40 41.32
N ALA A 139 -12.23 -4.50 40.86
CA ALA A 139 -13.05 -5.36 41.72
C ALA A 139 -12.22 -6.11 42.78
N ARG A 140 -10.96 -6.46 42.49
CA ARG A 140 -10.03 -7.05 43.47
C ARG A 140 -9.53 -6.03 44.50
N GLY A 141 -9.31 -4.78 44.10
CA GLY A 141 -8.92 -3.69 45.02
C GLY A 141 -9.97 -3.44 46.11
N ARG A 142 -11.25 -3.33 45.73
CA ARG A 142 -12.35 -3.08 46.69
C ARG A 142 -12.55 -4.18 47.73
N ARG A 143 -12.12 -5.42 47.46
CA ARG A 143 -12.23 -6.54 48.42
C ARG A 143 -11.19 -6.48 49.55
N GLN A 144 -10.14 -5.68 49.40
CA GLN A 144 -9.11 -5.50 50.43
C GLN A 144 -9.40 -4.29 51.32
N GLU A 145 -10.19 -3.32 50.84
CA GLU A 145 -10.53 -2.07 51.56
C GLU A 145 -11.72 -2.21 52.52
N GLY A 146 -12.56 -3.24 52.37
CA GLY A 146 -13.73 -3.49 53.22
C GLY A 146 -13.51 -4.41 54.44
N ARG A 147 -12.26 -4.67 54.82
CA ARG A 147 -11.91 -5.68 55.86
C ARG A 147 -11.26 -5.08 57.12
N SER A 148 -11.27 -3.75 57.23
CA SER A 148 -10.92 -3.00 58.44
C SER A 148 -12.10 -2.13 58.84
N GLY A 149 -13.05 -2.73 59.55
CA GLY A 149 -14.21 -2.07 60.16
C GLY A 149 -14.70 -2.91 61.32
#